data_AF-A0A0D0BXF7-F1
#
_entry.id   AF-A0A0D0BXF7-F1
#
_cell.length_a   1.000
_cell.length_b   1.000
_cell.length_c   1.000
_cell.angle_alpha   90.00
_cell.angle_beta   90.00
_cell.angle_gamma   90.00
#
_symmetry.space_group_name_H-M   'P 1'
#
loop_
_entity.id
_entity.type
_entity.pdbx_description
1 polymer ?
#
loop_
_entity_poly.entity_id
_entity_poly.type
_entity_poly.pdbx_seq_one_letter_code
_entity_poly.pdbx_strand_id
1 'polypeptide(L)'
;MPKSRNKVLLSTSSTLGTVSTCIRRGGSLPAFDLKSESQGGSVIVKIPRTCRGLIIGSTKHSRVWISDAVSAQAVVFSDVEGTKRIFVGDFSARNDETDDSMVLKTIWGNVNIYFEDEDLTPAVVKGIKSLLNKFWR
;
A
#
# COMPACT_ATOMS: atom_id res chain seq x y z
N MET A 1 -0.13 -9.05 -32.57
CA MET A 1 0.39 -9.11 -31.19
C MET A 1 -0.13 -7.90 -30.43
N PRO A 2 -0.83 -8.07 -29.30
CA PRO A 2 -1.28 -6.91 -28.53
C PRO A 2 -0.04 -6.19 -27.97
N LYS A 3 0.03 -4.88 -28.25
CA LYS A 3 1.13 -4.01 -27.86
C LYS A 3 0.98 -3.71 -26.38
N SER A 4 1.76 -4.38 -25.52
CA SER A 4 1.73 -4.13 -24.07
C SER A 4 1.94 -2.63 -23.83
N ARG A 5 0.96 -1.94 -23.24
CA ARG A 5 1.10 -0.52 -22.87
C ARG A 5 2.24 -0.41 -21.85
N ASN A 6 3.05 0.64 -21.96
CA ASN A 6 4.13 0.91 -21.00
C ASN A 6 3.53 1.21 -19.62
N LYS A 7 3.59 0.24 -18.70
CA LYS A 7 3.32 0.48 -17.28
C LYS A 7 4.49 1.21 -16.64
N VAL A 8 4.20 2.10 -15.70
CA VAL A 8 5.24 2.77 -14.92
C VAL A 8 5.68 1.83 -13.80
N LEU A 9 6.96 1.44 -13.82
CA LEU A 9 7.53 0.62 -12.76
C LEU A 9 8.11 1.52 -11.66
N LEU A 10 7.64 1.32 -10.43
CA LEU A 10 8.10 2.03 -9.24
C LEU A 10 8.68 1.02 -8.26
N SER A 11 9.89 1.27 -7.76
CA SER A 11 10.52 0.45 -6.72
C SER A 11 11.04 1.32 -5.60
N THR A 12 10.56 1.10 -4.39
CA THR A 12 11.01 1.81 -3.18
C THR A 12 11.43 0.80 -2.13
N SER A 13 12.60 0.98 -1.53
CA SER A 13 13.12 0.04 -0.54
C SER A 13 13.90 0.71 0.59
N SER A 14 13.89 0.09 1.76
CA SER A 14 14.75 0.46 2.88
C SER A 14 15.11 -0.77 3.72
N THR A 15 16.28 -0.77 4.36
CA THR A 15 16.66 -1.85 5.27
C THR A 15 16.11 -1.62 6.67
N LEU A 16 16.23 -0.40 7.21
CA LEU A 16 15.88 -0.10 8.60
C LEU A 16 14.79 0.97 8.73
N GLY A 17 14.59 1.78 7.68
CA GLY A 17 13.69 2.92 7.69
C GLY A 17 12.28 2.59 7.24
N THR A 18 11.34 3.47 7.56
CA THR A 18 9.99 3.41 7.00
C THR A 18 10.01 3.90 5.56
N VAL A 19 9.41 3.13 4.66
CA VAL A 19 9.19 3.54 3.27
C VAL A 19 7.80 4.14 3.16
N SER A 20 7.72 5.41 2.79
CA SER A 20 6.45 6.10 2.53
C SER A 20 6.36 6.45 1.05
N THR A 21 5.39 5.87 0.35
CA THR A 21 5.15 6.12 -1.08
C THR A 21 3.77 6.78 -1.22
N CYS A 22 3.70 7.92 -1.91
CA CYS A 22 2.43 8.56 -2.26
C CYS A 22 2.35 8.64 -3.79
N ILE A 23 1.39 7.93 -4.37
CA ILE A 23 1.13 7.96 -5.80
C ILE A 23 0.02 8.97 -6.04
N ARG A 24 0.33 9.96 -6.88
CA ARG A 24 -0.64 10.94 -7.38
C ARG A 24 -0.83 10.74 -8.87
N ARG A 25 -2.07 10.80 -9.34
CA ARG A 25 -2.39 10.63 -10.75
C ARG A 25 -3.33 11.72 -11.22
N GLY A 26 -2.88 12.53 -12.18
CA GLY A 26 -3.70 13.59 -12.80
C GLY A 26 -4.67 13.09 -13.88
N GLY A 27 -4.89 11.78 -14.01
CA GLY A 27 -5.68 11.14 -15.07
C GLY A 27 -5.89 9.65 -14.80
N SER A 28 -6.28 8.86 -15.81
CA SER A 28 -6.51 7.40 -15.70
C SER A 28 -5.37 6.54 -16.23
N LEU A 29 -4.38 7.11 -16.91
CA LEU A 29 -3.26 6.39 -17.54
C LEU A 29 -1.94 7.16 -17.35
N PRO A 30 -0.80 6.47 -17.33
CA PRO A 30 -0.62 5.01 -17.45
C PRO A 30 -0.86 4.25 -16.12
N ALA A 31 -1.14 2.95 -16.25
CA ALA A 31 -1.10 1.99 -15.13
C ALA A 31 0.30 1.90 -14.53
N PHE A 32 0.43 1.52 -13.26
CA PHE A 32 1.73 1.33 -12.62
C PHE A 32 1.87 -0.04 -11.94
N ASP A 33 3.11 -0.47 -11.82
CA ASP A 33 3.53 -1.58 -10.98
C ASP A 33 4.41 -1.03 -9.85
N LEU A 34 3.92 -1.08 -8.61
CA LEU A 34 4.66 -0.63 -7.42
C LEU A 34 5.20 -1.83 -6.65
N LYS A 35 6.52 -1.84 -6.42
CA LYS A 35 7.16 -2.67 -5.41
C LYS A 35 7.66 -1.78 -4.27
N SER A 36 7.18 -2.01 -3.05
CA SER A 36 7.64 -1.27 -1.88
C SER A 36 8.02 -2.22 -0.76
N GLU A 37 9.25 -2.13 -0.25
CA GLU A 37 9.75 -3.06 0.76
C GLU A 37 10.55 -2.41 1.88
N SER A 38 10.36 -2.85 3.12
CA SER A 38 11.22 -2.47 4.25
C SER A 38 11.48 -3.65 5.18
N GLN A 39 12.74 -3.95 5.52
CA GLN A 39 13.02 -5.09 6.40
C GLN A 39 12.67 -4.78 7.86
N GLY A 40 13.28 -3.74 8.44
CA GLY A 40 13.09 -3.33 9.83
C GLY A 40 12.00 -2.27 10.04
N GLY A 41 11.63 -1.54 8.99
CA GLY A 41 10.66 -0.46 9.07
C GLY A 41 9.29 -0.83 8.50
N SER A 42 8.37 0.13 8.56
CA SER A 42 7.02 -0.02 8.00
C SER A 42 6.99 0.39 6.53
N VAL A 43 5.97 -0.07 5.80
CA VAL A 43 5.64 0.39 4.46
C VAL A 43 4.31 1.12 4.54
N ILE A 44 4.30 2.38 4.12
CA ILE A 44 3.12 3.23 4.07
C ILE A 44 2.90 3.61 2.61
N VAL A 45 1.73 3.28 2.06
CA VAL A 45 1.38 3.61 0.69
C VAL A 45 0.09 4.40 0.66
N LYS A 46 0.14 5.53 -0.05
CA LYS A 46 -1.03 6.31 -0.41
C LYS A 46 -1.29 6.17 -1.91
N ILE A 47 -2.51 5.80 -2.28
CA ILE A 47 -2.92 5.51 -3.66
C ILE A 47 -3.97 6.53 -4.13
N PRO A 48 -4.04 6.88 -5.42
CA PRO A 48 -5.12 7.74 -5.91
C PRO A 48 -6.45 6.98 -5.86
N ARG A 49 -7.58 7.69 -5.76
CA ARG A 49 -8.92 7.06 -5.84
C ARG A 49 -9.22 6.42 -7.19
N THR A 50 -8.49 6.83 -8.22
CA THR A 50 -8.54 6.22 -9.56
C THR A 50 -7.72 4.94 -9.66
N CYS A 51 -7.05 4.52 -8.58
CA CYS A 51 -6.32 3.26 -8.53
C CYS A 51 -7.28 2.10 -8.73
N ARG A 52 -6.93 1.20 -9.65
CA ARG A 52 -7.70 -0.01 -9.90
C ARG A 52 -6.77 -1.17 -10.12
N GLY A 53 -6.85 -2.19 -9.28
CA GLY A 53 -6.06 -3.40 -9.46
C GLY A 53 -5.68 -4.10 -8.17
N LEU A 54 -4.69 -5.00 -8.29
CA LEU A 54 -4.33 -5.95 -7.23
C LEU A 54 -3.28 -5.36 -6.28
N ILE A 55 -3.53 -5.46 -4.99
CA ILE A 55 -2.59 -5.11 -3.93
C ILE A 55 -2.30 -6.34 -3.08
N ILE A 56 -1.01 -6.70 -3.00
CA ILE A 56 -0.50 -7.78 -2.17
C ILE A 56 0.37 -7.15 -1.08
N GLY A 57 -0.15 -7.08 0.13
CA GLY A 57 0.62 -6.73 1.32
C GLY A 57 1.09 -7.97 2.04
N SER A 58 2.33 -7.99 2.53
CA SER A 58 2.86 -9.08 3.34
C SER A 58 3.78 -8.59 4.45
N THR A 59 3.64 -9.20 5.62
CA THR A 59 4.51 -9.00 6.77
C THR A 59 4.71 -10.29 7.54
N LYS A 60 5.90 -10.51 8.11
CA LYS A 60 6.21 -11.73 8.85
C LYS A 60 5.77 -11.67 10.31
N HIS A 61 5.95 -10.51 10.96
CA HIS A 61 5.78 -10.37 12.41
C HIS A 61 4.75 -9.31 12.80
N SER A 62 4.05 -8.72 11.84
CA SER A 62 3.09 -7.65 12.09
C SER A 62 1.79 -7.86 11.31
N ARG A 63 1.07 -6.77 11.00
CA ARG A 63 -0.16 -6.82 10.20
C ARG A 63 -0.10 -5.96 8.94
N VAL A 64 -0.93 -6.34 7.97
CA VAL A 64 -1.31 -5.50 6.83
C VAL A 64 -2.62 -4.82 7.19
N TRP A 65 -2.61 -3.49 7.21
CA TRP A 65 -3.78 -2.67 7.50
C TRP A 65 -4.14 -1.82 6.29
N ILE A 66 -5.44 -1.68 6.06
CA ILE A 66 -6.02 -0.83 5.01
C ILE A 66 -6.99 0.13 5.69
N SER A 67 -7.08 1.36 5.20
CA SER A 67 -8.05 2.32 5.70
C SER A 67 -9.47 1.87 5.43
N ASP A 68 -10.42 2.36 6.23
CA ASP A 68 -11.84 2.07 6.04
C ASP A 68 -12.32 2.51 4.65
N ALA A 69 -11.79 3.64 4.16
CA ALA A 69 -12.10 4.13 2.83
C ALA A 69 -11.59 3.19 1.73
N VAL A 70 -10.36 2.68 1.84
CA VAL A 70 -9.82 1.69 0.90
C VAL A 70 -10.62 0.39 1.00
N SER A 71 -10.92 -0.07 2.22
CA SER A 71 -11.71 -1.28 2.48
C SER A 71 -13.09 -1.21 1.82
N ALA A 72 -13.76 -0.05 1.88
CA ALA A 72 -15.07 0.16 1.26
C ALA A 72 -15.05 0.06 -0.28
N GLN A 73 -13.88 0.22 -0.92
CA GLN A 73 -13.71 0.11 -2.37
C GLN A 73 -12.91 -1.12 -2.78
N ALA A 74 -12.68 -2.05 -1.85
CA ALA A 74 -11.84 -3.22 -2.08
C ALA A 74 -12.60 -4.52 -1.84
N VAL A 75 -12.25 -5.52 -2.64
CA VAL A 75 -12.62 -6.92 -2.41
C VAL A 75 -11.41 -7.64 -1.82
N VAL A 76 -11.57 -8.25 -0.65
CA VAL A 76 -10.51 -9.04 -0.01
C VAL A 76 -10.58 -10.48 -0.51
N PHE A 77 -9.51 -10.95 -1.16
CA PHE A 77 -9.41 -12.34 -1.63
C PHE A 77 -8.83 -13.27 -0.58
N SER A 78 -7.89 -12.76 0.23
CA SER A 78 -7.15 -13.56 1.20
C SER A 78 -6.58 -12.66 2.29
N ASP A 79 -6.63 -13.15 3.52
CA ASP A 79 -5.96 -12.58 4.68
C ASP A 79 -5.45 -13.74 5.55
N VAL A 80 -4.26 -14.22 5.24
CA VAL A 80 -3.70 -15.45 5.83
C VAL A 80 -2.21 -15.25 6.07
N GLU A 81 -1.72 -15.68 7.24
CA GLU A 81 -0.28 -15.68 7.59
C GLU A 81 0.44 -14.34 7.35
N GLY A 82 -0.19 -13.23 7.75
CA GLY A 82 0.39 -11.90 7.58
C GLY A 82 0.45 -11.40 6.14
N THR A 83 -0.16 -12.13 5.20
CA THR A 83 -0.33 -11.72 3.80
C THR A 83 -1.79 -11.40 3.52
N LYS A 84 -2.04 -10.19 3.02
CA LYS A 84 -3.36 -9.72 2.62
C LYS A 84 -3.36 -9.44 1.12
N ARG A 85 -4.29 -10.05 0.39
CA ARG A 85 -4.50 -9.87 -1.06
C ARG A 85 -5.87 -9.23 -1.26
N ILE A 86 -5.86 -8.03 -1.84
CA ILE A 86 -7.08 -7.28 -2.12
C ILE A 86 -7.08 -6.79 -3.56
N PHE A 87 -8.26 -6.57 -4.12
CA PHE A 87 -8.45 -5.85 -5.36
C PHE A 87 -9.19 -4.56 -5.06
N VAL A 88 -8.65 -3.42 -5.47
CA VAL A 88 -9.29 -2.10 -5.32
C VAL A 88 -9.97 -1.72 -6.63
N GLY A 89 -11.20 -1.23 -6.54
CA GLY A 89 -12.04 -0.85 -7.67
C GLY A 89 -12.97 -1.97 -8.13
N ASP A 90 -13.63 -1.75 -9.28
CA ASP A 90 -14.58 -2.72 -9.84
C ASP A 90 -13.85 -3.96 -10.36
N PHE A 91 -14.06 -5.11 -9.73
CA PHE A 91 -13.43 -6.37 -10.12
C PHE A 91 -14.04 -6.96 -11.42
N SER A 92 -15.29 -6.62 -11.75
CA SER A 92 -15.99 -7.23 -12.89
C SER A 92 -15.42 -6.80 -14.25
N ALA A 93 -14.87 -5.59 -14.33
CA ALA A 93 -14.24 -5.06 -15.55
C ALA A 93 -12.69 -5.08 -15.50
N ARG A 94 -12.12 -6.04 -14.75
CA ARG A 94 -10.67 -6.28 -14.62
C ARG A 94 -10.00 -6.47 -15.99
N ASN A 95 -8.84 -5.85 -16.18
CA ASN A 95 -7.99 -6.04 -17.35
C ASN A 95 -6.51 -5.91 -16.96
N ASP A 96 -5.79 -7.03 -17.01
CA ASP A 96 -4.38 -7.12 -16.57
C ASP A 96 -3.45 -6.13 -17.30
N GLU A 97 -3.80 -5.64 -18.50
CA GLU A 97 -3.02 -4.63 -19.23
C GLU A 97 -3.18 -3.21 -18.66
N THR A 98 -4.35 -2.90 -18.08
CA THR A 98 -4.70 -1.56 -17.59
C THR A 98 -4.76 -1.46 -16.08
N ASP A 99 -4.77 -2.60 -15.39
CA ASP A 99 -4.82 -2.64 -13.94
C ASP A 99 -3.46 -2.31 -13.32
N ASP A 100 -3.53 -1.56 -12.23
CA ASP A 100 -2.43 -1.27 -11.33
C ASP A 100 -2.06 -2.52 -10.52
N SER A 101 -0.78 -2.66 -10.22
CA SER A 101 -0.28 -3.78 -9.40
C SER A 101 0.60 -3.26 -8.27
N MET A 102 0.43 -3.81 -7.07
CA MET A 102 1.25 -3.43 -5.93
C MET A 102 1.70 -4.65 -5.13
N VAL A 103 2.99 -4.67 -4.81
CA VAL A 103 3.60 -5.65 -3.91
C VAL A 103 4.29 -4.91 -2.78
N LEU A 104 3.72 -5.03 -1.58
CA LEU A 104 4.16 -4.33 -0.37
C LEU A 104 4.69 -5.35 0.63
N LYS A 105 5.93 -5.20 1.08
CA LYS A 105 6.59 -6.19 1.92
C LYS A 105 7.28 -5.57 3.13
N THR A 106 7.14 -6.19 4.28
CA THR A 106 8.00 -5.92 5.44
C THR A 106 8.24 -7.17 6.26
N ILE A 107 9.25 -7.18 7.12
CA ILE A 107 9.50 -8.30 8.03
C ILE A 107 8.99 -7.95 9.43
N TRP A 108 9.43 -6.80 9.96
CA TRP A 108 9.16 -6.38 11.34
C TRP A 108 8.18 -5.22 11.46
N GLY A 109 7.88 -4.53 10.36
CA GLY A 109 6.99 -3.38 10.34
C GLY A 109 5.56 -3.71 9.91
N ASN A 110 4.74 -2.67 9.88
CA ASN A 110 3.37 -2.74 9.35
C ASN A 110 3.36 -2.40 7.86
N VAL A 111 2.40 -2.94 7.13
CA VAL A 111 2.00 -2.39 5.82
C VAL A 111 0.72 -1.60 6.04
N ASN A 112 0.70 -0.32 5.68
CA ASN A 112 -0.48 0.54 5.79
C ASN A 112 -0.83 1.13 4.43
N ILE A 113 -2.07 0.98 4.00
CA ILE A 113 -2.56 1.46 2.70
C ILE A 113 -3.72 2.45 2.92
N TYR A 114 -3.64 3.61 2.27
CA TYR A 114 -4.62 4.70 2.32
C TYR A 114 -4.86 5.26 0.93
N PHE A 115 -5.92 6.05 0.76
CA PHE A 115 -5.99 6.98 -0.35
C PHE A 115 -5.11 8.23 -0.14
N GLU A 116 -4.72 8.89 -1.24
CA GLU A 116 -3.85 10.06 -1.22
C GLU A 116 -4.44 11.29 -0.53
N ASP A 117 -5.77 11.42 -0.58
CA ASP A 117 -6.57 12.47 0.03
C ASP A 117 -6.89 12.20 1.50
N GLU A 118 -6.58 11.00 2.01
CA GLU A 118 -6.75 10.72 3.42
C GLU A 118 -5.68 11.43 4.26
N ASP A 119 -6.16 12.31 5.13
CA ASP A 119 -5.37 12.83 6.22
C ASP A 119 -5.06 11.69 7.18
N LEU A 120 -3.76 11.42 7.39
CA LEU A 120 -3.29 10.54 8.45
C LEU A 120 -3.50 11.26 9.78
N THR A 121 -4.75 11.36 10.21
CA THR A 121 -5.10 11.99 11.49
C THR A 121 -4.36 11.27 12.63
N PRO A 122 -4.01 11.98 13.71
CA PRO A 122 -2.86 11.70 14.59
C PRO A 122 -3.03 10.50 15.55
N ALA A 123 -3.90 9.54 15.26
CA ALA A 123 -3.97 8.29 16.05
C ALA A 123 -2.68 7.46 15.89
N VAL A 124 -2.09 7.44 14.69
CA VAL A 124 -0.80 6.78 14.42
C VAL A 124 0.38 7.59 15.01
N VAL A 125 0.28 8.93 15.01
CA VAL A 125 1.31 9.83 15.57
C VAL A 125 1.29 9.84 17.11
N LYS A 126 0.13 9.62 17.76
CA LYS A 126 0.06 9.50 19.23
C LYS A 126 0.84 8.30 19.77
N GLY A 127 0.86 7.17 19.04
CA GLY A 127 1.65 6.00 19.44
C GLY A 127 3.16 6.27 19.43
N ILE A 128 3.64 7.01 18.44
CA ILE A 128 5.07 7.37 18.29
C ILE A 128 5.47 8.46 19.31
N LYS A 129 4.61 9.47 19.53
CA LYS A 129 4.86 10.51 20.55
C LYS A 129 4.82 9.95 21.98
N SER A 130 3.95 8.97 22.25
CA SER A 130 3.86 8.35 23.58
C SER A 130 5.08 7.50 23.94
N LEU A 131 5.76 6.89 22.95
CA LEU A 131 6.96 6.09 23.19
C LEU A 131 8.20 6.95 23.48
N LEU A 132 8.32 8.13 22.84
CA LEU A 132 9.43 9.05 23.06
C LEU A 132 9.35 9.75 24.44
N ASN A 133 8.15 10.03 24.95
CA ASN A 133 7.98 10.64 26.27
C ASN A 133 8.26 9.69 27.45
N LYS A 134 8.41 8.38 27.21
CA LYS A 134 8.69 7.39 28.25
C LYS A 134 10.18 7.08 28.42
N PHE A 135 11.04 7.60 27.54
CA PHE A 135 12.49 7.37 27.56
C PHE A 135 13.30 8.53 28.19
N TRP A 136 12.65 9.64 28.52
CA TRP A 136 13.25 10.80 29.19
C TRP A 136 12.57 11.10 30.53
N ARG A 137 12.43 10.07 31.38
CA ARG A 137 12.11 10.21 32.79
C ARG A 137 13.13 9.47 33.63
#